data_AF-A0A7Y0H5F0-F1
#
_entry.id   AF-A0A7Y0H5F0-F1
#
_cell.length_a   1.000
_cell.length_b   1.000
_cell.length_c   1.000
_cell.angle_alpha   90.00
_cell.angle_beta   90.00
_cell.angle_gamma   90.00
#
_symmetry.space_group_name_H-M   'P 1'
#
loop_
_entity.id
_entity.type
_entity.pdbx_description
1 polymer ?
#
loop_
_entity_poly.entity_id
_entity_poly.type
_entity_poly.pdbx_seq_one_letter_code
_entity_poly.pdbx_strand_id
1 'polypeptide(L)' 'MLTVNIAPIERVGRIVVGLLGVAGGVLLLAGAGSAVAVVLELLLILAGLDLVVTGATGHCPLYKKLGHVPASLRAAKP' A
#
# COMPACT_ATOMS: atom_id res chain seq x y z
N MET A 1 -22.23 -1.14 -12.29
CA MET A 1 -21.04 -0.45 -11.76
C MET A 1 -20.99 -0.70 -10.26
N LEU A 2 -20.20 -1.65 -9.78
CA LEU A 2 -20.09 -1.90 -8.34
C LEU A 2 -19.05 -0.95 -7.74
N THR A 3 -19.54 0.01 -6.97
CA THR A 3 -18.76 0.94 -6.18
C THR A 3 -18.04 0.19 -5.07
N VAL A 4 -16.76 -0.03 -5.32
CA VAL A 4 -15.77 -0.51 -4.37
C VAL A 4 -15.68 0.45 -3.17
N ASN A 5 -16.13 0.02 -2.00
CA ASN A 5 -16.12 0.81 -0.77
C ASN A 5 -14.88 0.47 0.09
N ILE A 6 -13.67 0.84 -0.38
CA ILE A 6 -12.62 1.22 0.56
C ILE A 6 -12.89 2.68 0.88
N ALA A 7 -13.01 3.05 2.16
CA ALA A 7 -13.31 4.43 2.50
C ALA A 7 -12.20 5.33 1.91
N PRO A 8 -12.55 6.44 1.24
CA PRO A 8 -11.56 7.34 0.63
C PRO A 8 -10.45 7.74 1.62
N ILE A 9 -10.81 7.83 2.90
CA ILE A 9 -9.90 8.11 4.01
C ILE A 9 -8.84 7.03 4.23
N GLU A 10 -9.17 5.74 4.14
CA GLU A 10 -8.20 4.64 4.27
C GLU A 10 -7.26 4.60 3.09
N ARG A 11 -7.77 4.88 1.89
CA ARG A 11 -6.97 4.99 0.67
C ARG A 11 -5.94 6.11 0.77
N VAL A 12 -6.40 7.31 1.16
CA VAL A 12 -5.53 8.48 1.33
C VAL A 12 -4.55 8.27 2.46
N GLY A 13 -4.99 7.70 3.58
CA GLY A 13 -4.12 7.38 4.73
C GLY A 13 -2.96 6.48 4.33
N ARG A 14 -3.23 5.40 3.57
CA ARG A 14 -2.18 4.50 3.08
C ARG A 14 -1.19 5.22 2.16
N ILE A 15 -1.67 6.02 1.22
CA ILE A 15 -0.79 6.75 0.30
C ILE A 15 0.08 7.76 1.06
N VAL A 16 -0.51 8.55 1.96
CA VAL A 16 0.21 9.58 2.73
C VAL A 16 1.24 8.95 3.64
N VAL A 17 0.86 7.95 4.44
CA VAL A 17 1.79 7.24 5.34
C VAL A 17 2.87 6.53 4.54
N GLY A 18 2.53 5.93 3.40
CA GLY A 18 3.49 5.23 2.54
C GLY A 18 4.51 6.19 1.94
N LEU A 19 4.07 7.34 1.44
CA LEU A 19 4.96 8.40 0.94
C LEU A 19 5.88 8.94 2.04
N LEU A 20 5.35 9.15 3.25
CA LEU A 20 6.17 9.56 4.40
C LEU A 20 7.20 8.50 4.76
N GLY A 21 6.85 7.21 4.72
CA GLY A 21 7.77 6.10 4.95
C GLY A 21 8.89 6.05 3.91
N VAL A 22 8.55 6.20 2.62
CA VAL A 22 9.55 6.25 1.54
C VAL A 22 10.47 7.46 1.68
N ALA A 23 9.91 8.66 1.84
CA ALA A 23 10.70 9.88 1.97
C ALA A 23 11.59 9.85 3.21
N GLY A 24 11.05 9.44 4.36
CA GLY A 24 11.79 9.29 5.60
C GLY A 24 12.90 8.25 5.48
N GLY A 25 12.62 7.08 4.90
CA GLY A 25 13.63 6.05 4.68
C GLY A 25 14.77 6.50 3.76
N VAL A 26 14.45 7.22 2.66
CA VAL A 26 15.48 7.79 1.77
C VAL A 26 16.33 8.84 2.47
N LEU A 27 15.72 9.71 3.28
CA LEU A 27 16.44 10.72 4.05
C LEU A 27 17.36 10.10 5.11
N LEU A 28 16.89 9.07 5.82
CA LEU A 28 17.66 8.36 6.83
C LEU A 28 18.84 7.61 6.21
N LEU A 29 18.62 6.94 5.06
CA LEU A 29 19.63 6.16 4.36
C LEU A 29 20.87 6.98 3.98
N ALA A 30 20.73 8.29 3.75
CA ALA A 30 21.84 9.19 3.46
C ALA A 30 22.81 9.36 4.65
N GLY A 31 22.37 9.07 5.88
CA GLY A 31 23.15 9.17 7.12
C GLY A 31 23.41 7.83 7.81
N ALA A 32 23.18 6.71 7.12
CA ALA A 32 23.26 5.38 7.72
C ALA A 32 24.68 5.05 8.22
N GLY A 33 24.84 4.97 9.54
CA GLY A 33 26.14 4.69 10.18
C GLY A 33 26.46 3.21 10.37
N SER A 34 25.55 2.29 9.99
CA SER A 34 25.75 0.86 10.18
C SER A 34 24.97 0.02 9.16
N ALA A 35 25.41 -1.22 8.93
CA ALA A 35 24.70 -2.16 8.05
C ALA A 35 23.27 -2.46 8.53
N VAL A 36 23.05 -2.53 9.85
CA VAL A 36 21.71 -2.75 10.43
C VAL A 36 20.80 -1.56 10.13
N ALA A 37 21.30 -0.33 10.24
CA ALA A 37 20.54 0.87 9.88
C ALA A 37 20.11 0.83 8.40
N VAL A 38 21.06 0.55 7.50
CA VAL A 38 20.80 0.41 6.05
C VAL A 38 19.68 -0.60 5.80
N VAL A 39 19.73 -1.78 6.44
CA VAL A 39 18.69 -2.80 6.26
C VAL A 39 17.33 -2.32 6.75
N LEU A 40 17.26 -1.68 7.93
CA LEU A 40 15.99 -1.15 8.47
C LEU A 40 15.41 -0.03 7.58
N GLU A 41 16.25 0.84 7.04
CA GLU A 41 15.85 1.93 6.15
C GLU A 41 15.33 1.39 4.82
N LEU A 42 15.98 0.39 4.23
CA LEU A 42 15.50 -0.30 3.03
C LEU A 42 14.15 -0.99 3.29
N LEU A 43 13.99 -1.67 4.43
CA LEU A 43 12.71 -2.28 4.81
C LEU A 43 11.62 -1.22 4.98
N LEU A 44 11.93 -0.07 5.56
CA LEU A 44 11.00 1.06 5.69
C LEU A 44 10.57 1.59 4.32
N ILE A 45 11.51 1.77 3.38
CA ILE A 45 11.21 2.20 2.01
C ILE A 45 10.30 1.17 1.33
N LEU A 46 10.61 -0.12 1.43
CA LEU A 46 9.80 -1.19 0.83
C LEU A 46 8.39 -1.25 1.44
N ALA A 47 8.27 -1.11 2.75
CA ALA A 47 6.97 -1.05 3.44
C ALA A 47 6.17 0.20 3.01
N GLY A 48 6.83 1.34 2.86
CA GLY A 48 6.20 2.57 2.37
C GLY A 48 5.69 2.41 0.93
N LEU A 49 6.49 1.81 0.05
CA LEU A 49 6.10 1.50 -1.33
C LEU A 49 4.90 0.55 -1.39
N ASP A 50 4.89 -0.51 -0.58
CA ASP A 50 3.75 -1.43 -0.48
C ASP A 50 2.46 -0.67 -0.10
N LEU A 51 2.56 0.23 0.88
CA LEU A 51 1.42 1.02 1.33
C LEU A 51 0.91 2.01 0.26
N VAL A 52 1.82 2.66 -0.48
CA VAL A 52 1.46 3.52 -1.62
C VAL A 52 0.79 2.70 -2.73
N VAL A 53 1.36 1.55 -3.09
CA VAL A 53 0.83 0.70 -4.16
C VAL A 53 -0.55 0.16 -3.78
N THR A 54 -0.72 -0.35 -2.56
CA THR A 54 -2.01 -0.87 -2.07
C THR A 54 -3.07 0.22 -1.91
N GLY A 55 -2.68 1.44 -1.51
CA GLY A 55 -3.57 2.60 -1.51
C GLY A 55 -3.93 3.06 -2.93
N ALA A 56 -2.96 3.16 -3.84
CA ALA A 56 -3.18 3.63 -5.20
C ALA A 56 -4.14 2.73 -5.98
N THR A 57 -4.04 1.40 -5.81
CA THR A 57 -4.86 0.43 -6.55
C THR A 57 -6.32 0.40 -6.12
N GLY A 58 -6.69 0.91 -4.94
CA GLY A 58 -8.10 1.01 -4.47
C GLY A 58 -8.85 -0.32 -4.28
N HIS A 59 -8.23 -1.41 -4.72
CA HIS A 59 -8.55 -2.81 -4.52
C HIS A 59 -7.23 -3.58 -4.53
N CYS A 60 -7.17 -4.66 -3.76
CA CYS A 60 -5.98 -5.49 -3.71
C CYS A 60 -5.71 -6.01 -5.15
N PRO A 61 -4.59 -5.63 -5.80
CA PRO A 61 -4.35 -5.88 -7.23
C PRO A 61 -4.30 -7.38 -7.57
N LEU A 62 -4.13 -8.21 -6.54
CA LEU A 62 -4.24 -9.67 -6.60
C LEU A 62 -5.65 -10.14 -7.01
N TYR A 63 -6.72 -9.51 -6.53
CA TYR A 63 -8.10 -9.94 -6.84
C TYR A 63 -8.49 -9.66 -8.29
N LYS A 64 -7.98 -8.58 -8.89
CA LYS A 64 -8.20 -8.26 -10.31
C LYS A 64 -7.45 -9.25 -11.21
N LYS A 65 -6.24 -9.69 -10.82
CA LYS A 65 -5.46 -10.67 -11.58
C LYS A 65 -5.96 -12.10 -11.42
N LEU A 66 -6.57 -12.46 -10.30
CA LEU A 66 -7.01 -13.82 -10.01
C LEU A 66 -8.45 -14.12 -10.45
N GLY A 67 -9.18 -13.14 -10.98
CA GLY A 67 -10.59 -13.31 -11.38
C GLY A 67 -11.54 -13.67 -10.24
N HIS A 68 -11.08 -13.55 -8.99
CA HIS A 68 -11.82 -14.01 -7.82
C HIS A 68 -12.81 -12.92 -7.38
N VAL A 69 -14.08 -13.14 -7.65
CA VAL A 69 -15.16 -12.33 -7.06
C VAL A 69 -15.51 -12.93 -5.68
N PRO A 70 -15.32 -12.19 -4.58
CA PRO A 70 -15.67 -12.67 -3.24
C PRO A 70 -17.16 -12.96 -3.14
N ALA A 71 -17.53 -13.98 -2.36
CA ALA A 71 -18.91 -14.47 -2.26
C ALA A 71 -19.92 -13.40 -1.84
N SER A 72 -19.50 -12.42 -1.03
CA SER A 72 -20.31 -11.27 -0.60
C SER A 72 -20.76 -10.37 -1.76
N LEU A 73 -20.06 -10.37 -2.89
CA LEU A 73 -20.41 -9.61 -4.09
C LEU A 73 -21.17 -10.44 -5.14
N ARG A 74 -21.32 -11.76 -4.94
CA ARG A 74 -22.04 -12.65 -5.89
C ARG A 74 -23.57 -12.55 -5.78
N ALA A 75 -24.08 -12.10 -4.63
CA ALA A 75 -25.52 -11.96 -4.38
C ALA A 75 -26.11 -10.62 -4.86
N ALA A 76 -25.27 -9.65 -5.23
CA ALA A 76 -25.70 -8.37 -5.78
C ALA A 76 -25.80 -8.47 -7.32
N LYS A 77 -26.75 -9.29 -7.80
CA LYS A 77 -27.22 -9.20 -9.18
C LYS A 77 -28.74 -8.96 -9.12
N PRO A 78 -29.27 -7.94 -9.81
CA PRO A 78 -30.72 -7.75 -9.93
C PRO A 78 -31.38 -8.94 -10.62
#